data_AF-A0A968IX18-F1
#
_entry.id   AF-A0A968IX18-F1
#
_cell.length_a   1.000
_cell.length_b   1.000
_cell.length_c   1.000
_cell.angle_alpha   90.00
_cell.angle_beta   90.00
_cell.angle_gamma   90.00
#
_symmetry.space_group_name_H-M   'P 1'
#
loop_
_entity.id
_entity.type
_entity.pdbx_description
1 polymer ?
#
loop_
_entity_poly.entity_id
_entity_poly.type
_entity_poly.pdbx_seq_one_letter_code
_entity_poly.pdbx_strand_id
1 'polypeptide(L)'
;MLEGTVSQPGATVQVVINGTLRAQDVTTADADGNWSLTLPISSFPIGLATEQVTAFAPEIRAVSGSFFITTEAGIVGEPIVAEDPAGDDTGPYGVYTLPGDASFNDQLDILSASITPSGGNLLVEVTMAERTVVWAPPNQFDHVLFHIFIDVPGVASGVTALPNINAEFSGDFTWDYLAFVEGWSNRLFSAEGAGPASYGTNINPAAELSVEGETIRFLFTANALGNPPTMEGARVYIATWDWNGPDASYRSLFPVAGQWSFGGGDQAAGYPLIFDDIAINWEPDGAAIQLDEGIVAETSKPDHPITFVVSVPENTPADAELFLAGAFSNQAPNDGAYAFSRQPDGTYTLTVPFRQDTPLEYRITRGSWANAERIDPADRFAQRTYTVTEPATVELNIEGWWDNP
;
A
#
# COMPACT_ATOMS: atom_id res chain seq x y z
N MET A 1 -29.90 -19.07 -19.90
CA MET A 1 -31.20 -18.42 -20.14
C MET A 1 -32.17 -18.89 -19.07
N LEU A 2 -32.91 -17.97 -18.46
CA LEU A 2 -33.95 -18.22 -17.47
C LEU A 2 -35.30 -17.81 -18.06
N GLU A 3 -36.35 -18.57 -17.76
CA GLU A 3 -37.69 -18.34 -18.31
C GLU A 3 -38.75 -18.60 -17.23
N GLY A 4 -39.91 -17.94 -17.37
CA GLY A 4 -41.04 -18.15 -16.49
C GLY A 4 -42.28 -17.38 -16.91
N THR A 5 -43.27 -17.32 -16.01
CA THR A 5 -44.51 -16.58 -16.22
C THR A 5 -44.87 -15.70 -15.01
N VAL A 6 -45.68 -14.68 -15.24
CA VAL A 6 -46.23 -13.78 -14.23
C VAL A 6 -47.69 -13.47 -14.58
N SER A 7 -48.55 -13.31 -13.56
CA SER A 7 -50.00 -13.16 -13.75
C SER A 7 -50.43 -11.82 -14.37
N GLN A 8 -49.54 -10.82 -14.39
CA GLN A 8 -49.79 -9.51 -14.97
C GLN A 8 -48.93 -9.33 -16.24
N PRO A 9 -49.53 -9.28 -17.43
CA PRO A 9 -48.82 -8.94 -18.67
C PRO A 9 -48.13 -7.57 -18.57
N GLY A 10 -46.95 -7.44 -19.19
CA GLY A 10 -46.18 -6.21 -19.13
C GLY A 10 -45.55 -5.89 -17.77
N ALA A 11 -45.70 -6.76 -16.76
CA ALA A 11 -45.08 -6.54 -15.46
C ALA A 11 -43.55 -6.65 -15.55
N THR A 12 -42.88 -5.80 -14.80
CA THR A 12 -41.43 -5.91 -14.56
C THR A 12 -41.14 -7.17 -13.75
N VAL A 13 -40.17 -7.97 -14.19
CA VAL A 13 -39.68 -9.17 -13.49
C VAL A 13 -38.20 -8.99 -13.19
N GLN A 14 -37.87 -8.98 -11.91
CA GLN A 14 -36.52 -8.89 -11.39
C GLN A 14 -36.04 -10.29 -11.00
N VAL A 15 -34.94 -10.75 -11.58
CA VAL A 15 -34.27 -11.98 -11.15
C VAL A 15 -33.33 -11.65 -10.00
N VAL A 16 -33.40 -12.48 -8.96
CA VAL A 16 -32.63 -12.37 -7.71
C VAL A 16 -31.74 -13.60 -7.62
N ILE A 17 -30.43 -13.39 -7.52
CA ILE A 17 -29.44 -14.47 -7.42
C ILE A 17 -28.77 -14.40 -6.05
N ASN A 18 -28.83 -15.49 -5.29
CA ASN A 18 -28.35 -15.59 -3.90
C ASN A 18 -28.83 -14.45 -2.99
N GLY A 19 -30.06 -13.96 -3.23
CA GLY A 19 -30.64 -12.84 -2.48
C GLY A 19 -30.21 -11.45 -2.95
N THR A 20 -29.32 -11.35 -3.94
CA THR A 20 -28.84 -10.08 -4.49
C THR A 20 -29.74 -9.58 -5.62
N LEU A 21 -30.18 -8.33 -5.51
CA LEU A 21 -30.88 -7.59 -6.56
C LEU A 21 -29.86 -6.79 -7.37
N ARG A 22 -29.85 -6.98 -8.70
CA ARG A 22 -28.95 -6.27 -9.61
C ARG A 22 -29.75 -5.52 -10.67
N ALA A 23 -29.40 -4.27 -10.94
CA ALA A 23 -30.18 -3.41 -11.84
C ALA A 23 -30.32 -4.00 -13.27
N GLN A 24 -29.34 -4.78 -13.71
CA GLN A 24 -29.29 -5.45 -15.00
C GLN A 24 -30.09 -6.76 -15.07
N ASP A 25 -30.42 -7.37 -13.93
CA ASP A 25 -31.12 -8.67 -13.86
C ASP A 25 -32.65 -8.49 -13.97
N VAL A 26 -33.08 -7.65 -14.91
CA VAL A 26 -34.49 -7.26 -15.05
C VAL A 26 -34.98 -7.51 -16.47
N THR A 27 -36.21 -7.96 -16.58
CA THR A 27 -36.91 -8.14 -17.86
C THR A 27 -38.37 -7.70 -17.72
N THR A 28 -39.11 -7.70 -18.82
CA THR A 28 -40.54 -7.37 -18.83
C THR A 28 -41.30 -8.55 -19.43
N ALA A 29 -42.41 -8.93 -18.79
CA ALA A 29 -43.26 -9.97 -19.31
C ALA A 29 -44.00 -9.54 -20.58
N ASP A 30 -44.18 -10.46 -21.52
CA ASP A 30 -44.92 -10.24 -22.75
C ASP A 30 -46.44 -10.10 -22.53
N ALA A 31 -47.19 -9.99 -23.62
CA ALA A 31 -48.65 -9.83 -23.59
C ALA A 31 -49.39 -11.05 -22.98
N ASP A 32 -48.75 -12.21 -22.96
CA ASP A 32 -49.27 -13.45 -22.40
C ASP A 32 -48.75 -13.69 -20.96
N GLY A 33 -47.90 -12.79 -20.45
CA GLY A 33 -47.28 -12.89 -19.13
C GLY A 33 -46.04 -13.79 -19.08
N ASN A 34 -45.50 -14.22 -20.23
CA ASN A 34 -44.24 -14.97 -20.26
C ASN A 34 -43.06 -14.00 -20.20
N TRP A 35 -41.97 -14.41 -19.57
CA TRP A 35 -40.74 -13.65 -19.54
C TRP A 35 -39.54 -14.57 -19.76
N SER A 36 -38.49 -13.99 -20.34
CA SER A 36 -37.18 -14.62 -20.42
C SER A 36 -36.09 -13.60 -20.09
N LEU A 37 -35.00 -14.09 -19.51
CA LEU A 37 -33.82 -13.30 -19.20
C LEU A 37 -32.57 -14.12 -19.54
N THR A 38 -31.69 -13.54 -20.33
CA THR A 38 -30.36 -14.10 -20.60
C THR A 38 -29.34 -13.39 -19.73
N LEU A 39 -28.74 -14.15 -18.82
CA LEU A 39 -27.65 -13.69 -17.98
C LEU A 39 -26.33 -14.17 -18.59
N PRO A 40 -25.30 -13.33 -18.71
CA PRO A 40 -24.00 -13.77 -19.17
C PRO A 40 -23.37 -14.66 -18.08
N ILE A 41 -22.65 -15.72 -18.50
CA ILE A 41 -22.03 -16.66 -17.55
C ILE A 41 -21.01 -15.98 -16.63
N SER A 42 -20.43 -14.87 -17.09
CA SER A 42 -19.51 -14.02 -16.34
C SER A 42 -20.17 -13.19 -15.23
N SER A 43 -21.50 -13.19 -15.14
CA SER A 43 -22.23 -12.63 -13.98
C SER A 43 -22.30 -13.58 -12.79
N PHE A 44 -21.72 -14.78 -12.90
CA PHE A 44 -21.64 -15.77 -11.83
C PHE A 44 -20.21 -15.84 -11.27
N PRO A 45 -20.04 -16.38 -10.05
CA PRO A 45 -18.71 -16.65 -9.50
C PRO A 45 -17.89 -17.53 -10.45
N ILE A 46 -16.59 -17.27 -10.53
CA ILE A 46 -15.66 -18.09 -11.30
C ILE A 46 -15.54 -19.49 -10.67
N GLY A 47 -15.36 -20.50 -11.50
CA GLY A 47 -15.36 -21.90 -11.10
C GLY A 47 -16.76 -22.48 -11.00
N LEU A 48 -16.86 -23.63 -10.32
CA LEU A 48 -18.10 -24.35 -10.14
C LEU A 48 -18.86 -23.81 -8.92
N ALA A 49 -20.07 -23.30 -9.12
CA ALA A 49 -20.89 -22.72 -8.07
C ALA A 49 -22.36 -23.17 -8.16
N THR A 50 -23.03 -23.23 -7.00
CA THR A 50 -24.48 -23.47 -6.92
C THR A 50 -25.18 -22.19 -6.54
N GLU A 51 -26.11 -21.77 -7.37
CA GLU A 51 -26.79 -20.48 -7.30
C GLU A 51 -28.25 -20.67 -6.96
N GLN A 52 -28.75 -19.92 -5.99
CA GLN A 52 -30.18 -19.82 -5.70
C GLN A 52 -30.80 -18.71 -6.54
N VAL A 53 -31.82 -19.04 -7.33
CA VAL A 53 -32.50 -18.11 -8.23
C VAL A 53 -33.95 -17.96 -7.83
N THR A 54 -34.42 -16.70 -7.78
CA THR A 54 -35.82 -16.34 -7.53
C THR A 54 -36.26 -15.23 -8.48
N ALA A 55 -37.50 -15.24 -8.94
CA ALA A 55 -38.08 -14.14 -9.71
C ALA A 55 -39.02 -13.32 -8.83
N PHE A 56 -38.92 -11.99 -8.89
CA PHE A 56 -39.70 -11.05 -8.11
C PHE A 56 -40.37 -10.02 -9.03
N ALA A 57 -41.68 -9.88 -8.92
CA ALA A 57 -42.46 -8.89 -9.66
C ALA A 57 -42.98 -7.81 -8.68
N PRO A 58 -42.34 -6.64 -8.58
CA PRO A 58 -42.61 -5.66 -7.53
C PRO A 58 -44.00 -5.03 -7.63
N GLU A 59 -44.50 -4.80 -8.84
CA GLU A 59 -45.80 -4.16 -9.10
C GLU A 59 -46.97 -4.93 -8.49
N ILE A 60 -46.89 -6.26 -8.53
CA ILE A 60 -47.90 -7.17 -7.98
C ILE A 60 -47.47 -7.83 -6.67
N ARG A 61 -46.29 -7.48 -6.16
CA ARG A 61 -45.68 -8.05 -4.94
C ARG A 61 -45.65 -9.59 -4.97
N ALA A 62 -45.38 -10.16 -6.14
CA ALA A 62 -45.30 -11.61 -6.32
C ALA A 62 -43.84 -12.06 -6.33
N VAL A 63 -43.59 -13.22 -5.73
CA VAL A 63 -42.28 -13.87 -5.71
C VAL A 63 -42.45 -15.34 -6.12
N SER A 64 -41.55 -15.84 -6.96
CA SER A 64 -41.54 -17.26 -7.33
C SER A 64 -41.06 -18.13 -6.17
N GLY A 65 -41.22 -19.44 -6.29
CA GLY A 65 -40.38 -20.36 -5.51
C GLY A 65 -38.91 -20.21 -5.94
N SER A 66 -37.99 -20.50 -5.04
CA SER A 66 -36.57 -20.56 -5.38
C SER A 66 -36.24 -21.88 -6.05
N PHE A 67 -35.34 -21.83 -7.03
CA PHE A 67 -34.71 -23.01 -7.61
C PHE A 67 -33.19 -22.84 -7.62
N PHE A 68 -32.48 -23.95 -7.77
CA PHE A 68 -31.03 -23.96 -7.76
C PHE A 68 -30.51 -24.31 -9.14
N ILE A 69 -29.49 -23.59 -9.59
CA ILE A 69 -28.72 -23.91 -10.79
C ILE A 69 -27.27 -24.15 -10.41
N THR A 70 -26.56 -24.96 -11.19
CA THR A 70 -25.11 -25.08 -11.11
C THR A 70 -24.51 -24.32 -12.28
N THR A 71 -23.53 -23.48 -11.99
CA THR A 71 -22.78 -22.71 -12.99
C THR A 71 -21.32 -23.14 -12.91
N GLU A 72 -20.65 -23.13 -14.06
CA GLU A 72 -19.21 -23.29 -14.16
C GLU A 72 -18.71 -22.15 -15.05
N ALA A 73 -18.25 -21.07 -14.43
CA ALA A 73 -17.76 -19.91 -15.16
C ALA A 73 -16.23 -19.94 -15.23
N GLY A 74 -15.68 -19.79 -16.43
CA GLY A 74 -14.25 -19.52 -16.61
C GLY A 74 -13.95 -18.03 -16.60
N ILE A 75 -12.67 -17.68 -16.58
CA ILE A 75 -12.22 -16.38 -17.07
C ILE A 75 -12.34 -16.40 -18.59
N VAL A 76 -13.10 -15.45 -19.16
CA VAL A 76 -13.45 -15.43 -20.59
C VAL A 76 -12.82 -14.25 -21.33
N GLY A 77 -12.30 -13.25 -20.61
CA GLY A 77 -11.63 -12.09 -21.21
C GLY A 77 -10.22 -12.42 -21.71
N GLU A 78 -9.70 -11.54 -22.55
CA GLU A 78 -8.29 -11.53 -22.93
C GLU A 78 -7.50 -10.68 -21.90
N PRO A 79 -6.29 -11.11 -21.52
CA PRO A 79 -5.46 -10.34 -20.60
C PRO A 79 -4.94 -9.08 -21.28
N ILE A 80 -5.00 -7.97 -20.55
CA ILE A 80 -4.31 -6.73 -20.89
C ILE A 80 -3.06 -6.67 -20.04
N VAL A 81 -1.91 -6.67 -20.71
CA VAL A 81 -0.60 -6.81 -20.08
C VAL A 81 0.12 -5.46 -20.09
N ALA A 82 0.69 -5.11 -18.95
CA ALA A 82 1.72 -4.09 -18.81
C ALA A 82 3.04 -4.79 -18.48
N GLU A 83 4.11 -4.35 -19.14
CA GLU A 83 5.47 -4.80 -18.89
C GLU A 83 6.19 -3.78 -18.02
N ASP A 84 7.09 -4.25 -17.18
CA ASP A 84 7.83 -3.43 -16.23
C ASP A 84 9.35 -3.69 -16.33
N PRO A 85 10.20 -2.67 -16.21
CA PRO A 85 11.64 -2.85 -16.34
C PRO A 85 12.27 -3.58 -15.15
N ALA A 86 12.79 -4.79 -15.36
CA ALA A 86 13.56 -5.48 -14.32
C ALA A 86 14.65 -4.61 -13.64
N GLY A 87 14.68 -4.64 -12.31
CA GLY A 87 15.66 -3.98 -11.46
C GLY A 87 15.50 -2.45 -11.34
N ASP A 88 14.28 -1.93 -11.54
CA ASP A 88 13.93 -0.55 -11.23
C ASP A 88 13.21 -0.38 -9.87
N ASP A 89 13.14 -1.46 -9.09
CA ASP A 89 12.71 -1.59 -7.70
C ASP A 89 13.58 -0.76 -6.73
N THR A 90 13.57 0.54 -6.94
CA THR A 90 14.45 1.53 -6.30
C THR A 90 13.64 2.74 -5.81
N GLY A 91 12.32 2.54 -5.73
CA GLY A 91 11.31 3.51 -5.36
C GLY A 91 11.14 4.65 -6.38
N PRO A 92 10.14 5.52 -6.18
CA PRO A 92 9.81 6.62 -7.11
C PRO A 92 10.96 7.60 -7.40
N TYR A 93 12.01 7.60 -6.59
CA TYR A 93 13.18 8.47 -6.73
C TYR A 93 14.43 7.75 -7.23
N GLY A 94 14.38 6.44 -7.44
CA GLY A 94 15.51 5.66 -7.95
C GLY A 94 16.69 5.53 -6.98
N VAL A 95 16.43 5.63 -5.67
CA VAL A 95 17.48 5.68 -4.63
C VAL A 95 17.27 4.71 -3.48
N TYR A 96 16.14 4.00 -3.43
CA TYR A 96 15.87 3.08 -2.33
C TYR A 96 16.78 1.87 -2.37
N THR A 97 17.06 1.32 -1.20
CA THR A 97 17.90 0.13 -1.05
C THR A 97 17.27 -0.86 -0.10
N LEU A 98 17.41 -2.15 -0.39
CA LEU A 98 16.91 -3.25 0.44
C LEU A 98 17.52 -3.26 1.86
N PRO A 99 16.84 -3.88 2.84
CA PRO A 99 17.42 -4.21 4.13
C PRO A 99 18.65 -5.13 4.00
N GLY A 100 19.53 -5.11 4.99
CA GLY A 100 20.77 -5.89 4.97
C GLY A 100 20.63 -7.38 5.28
N ASP A 101 19.45 -7.86 5.69
CA ASP A 101 19.23 -9.29 5.89
C ASP A 101 19.20 -10.07 4.57
N ALA A 102 19.80 -11.26 4.56
CA ALA A 102 19.97 -12.05 3.34
C ALA A 102 18.65 -12.59 2.76
N SER A 103 17.55 -12.50 3.50
CA SER A 103 16.23 -12.87 2.99
C SER A 103 15.61 -11.82 2.06
N PHE A 104 16.14 -10.60 1.98
CA PHE A 104 15.71 -9.56 1.02
C PHE A 104 16.58 -9.58 -0.24
N ASN A 105 15.93 -9.73 -1.39
CA ASN A 105 16.49 -9.75 -2.75
C ASN A 105 15.43 -9.14 -3.70
N ASP A 106 15.20 -9.73 -4.86
CA ASP A 106 14.40 -9.13 -5.95
C ASP A 106 12.88 -9.42 -5.79
N GLN A 107 12.37 -9.56 -4.56
CA GLN A 107 10.95 -9.91 -4.32
C GLN A 107 9.98 -8.75 -4.52
N LEU A 108 10.49 -7.52 -4.56
CA LEU A 108 9.71 -6.30 -4.71
C LEU A 108 9.62 -5.82 -6.17
N ASP A 109 10.50 -6.34 -7.04
CA ASP A 109 10.61 -6.06 -8.48
C ASP A 109 9.50 -6.76 -9.25
N ILE A 110 8.57 -5.98 -9.80
CA ILE A 110 7.53 -6.40 -10.73
C ILE A 110 8.17 -6.48 -12.12
N LEU A 111 7.91 -7.55 -12.85
CA LEU A 111 8.34 -7.67 -14.26
C LEU A 111 7.21 -7.44 -15.24
N SER A 112 5.99 -7.79 -14.84
CA SER A 112 4.79 -7.53 -15.60
C SER A 112 3.56 -7.70 -14.71
N ALA A 113 2.48 -7.09 -15.13
CA ALA A 113 1.17 -7.37 -14.57
C ALA A 113 0.11 -7.39 -15.66
N SER A 114 -0.96 -8.15 -15.42
CA SER A 114 -2.09 -8.21 -16.33
C SER A 114 -3.42 -8.07 -15.61
N ILE A 115 -4.40 -7.52 -16.31
CA ILE A 115 -5.79 -7.54 -15.89
C ILE A 115 -6.64 -8.28 -16.92
N THR A 116 -7.51 -9.17 -16.43
CA THR A 116 -8.47 -9.90 -17.26
C THR A 116 -9.88 -9.76 -16.68
N PRO A 117 -10.66 -8.78 -17.15
CA PRO A 117 -12.09 -8.67 -16.98
C PRO A 117 -12.85 -9.92 -17.42
N SER A 118 -13.79 -10.35 -16.60
CA SER A 118 -14.76 -11.39 -16.96
C SER A 118 -16.11 -11.01 -16.39
N GLY A 119 -16.89 -10.25 -17.17
CA GLY A 119 -18.13 -9.63 -16.68
C GLY A 119 -17.81 -8.63 -15.57
N GLY A 120 -18.45 -8.78 -14.42
CA GLY A 120 -18.17 -7.94 -13.24
C GLY A 120 -16.96 -8.40 -12.41
N ASN A 121 -16.32 -9.53 -12.77
CA ASN A 121 -15.13 -10.02 -12.08
C ASN A 121 -13.85 -9.44 -12.72
N LEU A 122 -12.79 -9.35 -11.94
CA LEU A 122 -11.46 -8.94 -12.38
C LEU A 122 -10.41 -9.93 -11.88
N LEU A 123 -9.70 -10.56 -12.80
CA LEU A 123 -8.46 -11.26 -12.48
C LEU A 123 -7.29 -10.29 -12.65
N VAL A 124 -6.46 -10.15 -11.63
CA VAL A 124 -5.16 -9.46 -11.69
C VAL A 124 -4.07 -10.50 -11.52
N GLU A 125 -3.08 -10.51 -12.41
CA GLU A 125 -1.89 -11.35 -12.30
C GLU A 125 -0.66 -10.45 -12.22
N VAL A 126 0.26 -10.74 -11.31
CA VAL A 126 1.52 -10.01 -11.15
C VAL A 126 2.66 -11.01 -11.19
N THR A 127 3.59 -10.82 -12.11
CA THR A 127 4.81 -11.63 -12.21
C THR A 127 5.96 -10.86 -11.60
N MET A 128 6.55 -11.41 -10.54
CA MET A 128 7.69 -10.82 -9.82
C MET A 128 9.01 -11.31 -10.41
N ALA A 129 10.11 -10.57 -10.19
CA ALA A 129 11.45 -11.02 -10.53
C ALA A 129 11.88 -12.21 -9.66
N GLU A 130 11.52 -12.19 -8.38
CA GLU A 130 11.69 -13.29 -7.46
C GLU A 130 10.47 -13.52 -6.57
N ARG A 131 10.17 -14.79 -6.25
CA ARG A 131 9.21 -15.13 -5.21
C ARG A 131 9.81 -16.12 -4.22
N THR A 132 9.81 -15.74 -2.95
CA THR A 132 10.34 -16.56 -1.86
C THR A 132 9.25 -17.03 -0.88
N VAL A 133 9.57 -18.06 -0.08
CA VAL A 133 8.74 -18.63 1.00
C VAL A 133 9.62 -18.99 2.21
N VAL A 134 10.71 -18.25 2.41
CA VAL A 134 11.69 -18.50 3.47
C VAL A 134 11.01 -18.55 4.85
N TRP A 135 9.95 -17.76 5.04
CA TRP A 135 9.25 -17.62 6.31
C TRP A 135 7.96 -18.47 6.38
N ALA A 136 7.74 -19.35 5.39
CA ALA A 136 6.56 -20.20 5.26
C ALA A 136 5.19 -19.47 5.37
N PRO A 137 5.00 -18.35 4.66
CA PRO A 137 3.74 -17.61 4.65
C PRO A 137 2.60 -18.45 4.02
N PRO A 138 1.37 -18.41 4.58
CA PRO A 138 0.23 -19.15 4.04
C PRO A 138 -0.17 -18.70 2.62
N ASN A 139 0.05 -17.43 2.27
CA ASN A 139 -0.23 -16.93 0.92
C ASN A 139 0.87 -17.27 -0.10
N GLN A 140 1.94 -17.97 0.33
CA GLN A 140 3.02 -18.49 -0.50
C GLN A 140 3.97 -17.43 -1.12
N PHE A 141 4.08 -16.27 -0.50
CA PHE A 141 5.10 -15.26 -0.79
C PHE A 141 5.45 -14.48 0.48
N ASP A 142 6.72 -14.10 0.66
CA ASP A 142 7.19 -13.22 1.73
C ASP A 142 8.02 -12.07 1.14
N HIS A 143 8.33 -11.08 1.99
CA HIS A 143 9.06 -9.85 1.62
C HIS A 143 8.36 -8.94 0.62
N VAL A 144 7.04 -9.13 0.42
CA VAL A 144 6.22 -8.25 -0.41
C VAL A 144 4.83 -8.07 0.19
N LEU A 145 4.39 -6.82 0.17
CA LEU A 145 3.06 -6.31 0.40
C LEU A 145 2.61 -5.64 -0.89
N PHE A 146 1.50 -6.12 -1.45
CA PHE A 146 0.83 -5.51 -2.58
C PHE A 146 -0.26 -4.56 -2.11
N HIS A 147 -0.21 -3.33 -2.62
CA HIS A 147 -1.36 -2.43 -2.68
C HIS A 147 -1.90 -2.46 -4.09
N ILE A 148 -3.09 -3.04 -4.27
CA ILE A 148 -3.75 -3.10 -5.57
C ILE A 148 -4.94 -2.14 -5.53
N PHE A 149 -4.79 -0.98 -6.17
CA PHE A 149 -5.83 0.02 -6.30
C PHE A 149 -6.61 -0.23 -7.58
N ILE A 150 -7.93 -0.37 -7.47
CA ILE A 150 -8.82 -0.70 -8.56
C ILE A 150 -9.82 0.43 -8.74
N ASP A 151 -9.82 1.03 -9.93
CA ASP A 151 -10.84 1.97 -10.41
C ASP A 151 -11.87 1.20 -11.23
N VAL A 152 -13.12 1.20 -10.75
CA VAL A 152 -14.22 0.44 -11.34
C VAL A 152 -15.01 1.36 -12.29
N PRO A 153 -15.20 0.97 -13.56
CA PRO A 153 -15.90 1.78 -14.56
C PRO A 153 -17.29 2.23 -14.10
N GLY A 154 -17.51 3.54 -14.14
CA GLY A 154 -18.80 4.14 -13.77
C GLY A 154 -19.05 4.26 -12.27
N VAL A 155 -18.09 3.86 -11.44
CA VAL A 155 -18.00 4.24 -10.03
C VAL A 155 -17.08 5.46 -9.95
N ALA A 156 -17.33 6.35 -8.99
CA ALA A 156 -16.55 7.58 -8.84
C ALA A 156 -16.43 7.91 -7.35
N SER A 157 -15.57 7.18 -6.64
CA SER A 157 -15.24 7.48 -5.24
C SER A 157 -14.62 8.89 -5.07
N GLY A 158 -13.85 9.33 -6.07
CA GLY A 158 -13.09 10.58 -6.01
C GLY A 158 -11.83 10.52 -5.14
N VAL A 159 -11.42 9.35 -4.66
CA VAL A 159 -10.27 9.22 -3.73
C VAL A 159 -8.97 9.10 -4.50
N THR A 160 -8.05 10.04 -4.22
CA THR A 160 -6.69 10.06 -4.77
C THR A 160 -5.65 9.57 -3.77
N ALA A 161 -5.88 9.71 -2.46
CA ALA A 161 -4.90 9.35 -1.44
C ALA A 161 -4.58 7.84 -1.44
N LEU A 162 -3.29 7.48 -1.33
CA LEU A 162 -2.84 6.10 -1.11
C LEU A 162 -2.60 5.90 0.40
N PRO A 163 -3.47 5.14 1.10
CA PRO A 163 -3.47 5.10 2.56
C PRO A 163 -2.18 4.53 3.16
N ASN A 164 -1.60 5.28 4.10
CA ASN A 164 -0.46 4.91 4.94
C ASN A 164 0.89 4.70 4.21
N ILE A 165 0.99 5.07 2.93
CA ILE A 165 2.22 4.93 2.15
C ILE A 165 2.77 6.26 1.62
N ASN A 166 2.34 7.39 2.21
CA ASN A 166 2.83 8.74 1.89
C ASN A 166 2.72 9.10 0.39
N ALA A 167 1.63 8.70 -0.25
CA ALA A 167 1.38 8.98 -1.67
C ALA A 167 -0.11 9.31 -1.92
N GLU A 168 -0.37 9.92 -3.07
CA GLU A 168 -1.67 10.14 -3.70
C GLU A 168 -1.57 10.00 -5.25
N PHE A 169 -2.67 10.02 -5.98
CA PHE A 169 -2.63 10.11 -7.44
C PHE A 169 -2.74 11.57 -7.89
N SER A 170 -2.05 11.92 -8.98
CA SER A 170 -2.38 13.14 -9.72
C SER A 170 -3.27 12.85 -10.92
N GLY A 171 -3.83 13.92 -11.48
CA GLY A 171 -4.68 13.82 -12.66
C GLY A 171 -6.07 13.31 -12.33
N ASP A 172 -6.59 12.41 -13.16
CA ASP A 172 -7.96 11.92 -13.11
C ASP A 172 -8.09 10.49 -12.58
N PHE A 173 -6.98 9.89 -12.15
CA PHE A 173 -7.02 8.58 -11.53
C PHE A 173 -7.52 8.70 -10.09
N THR A 174 -8.60 7.98 -9.81
CA THR A 174 -9.15 7.75 -8.49
C THR A 174 -9.43 6.27 -8.37
N TRP A 175 -9.45 5.74 -7.15
CA TRP A 175 -9.67 4.31 -6.94
C TRP A 175 -10.92 4.05 -6.10
N ASP A 176 -11.62 2.95 -6.36
CA ASP A 176 -12.83 2.58 -5.62
C ASP A 176 -12.57 1.45 -4.62
N TYR A 177 -11.57 0.62 -4.90
CA TYR A 177 -11.18 -0.49 -4.04
C TYR A 177 -9.66 -0.55 -3.85
N LEU A 178 -9.25 -0.95 -2.66
CA LEU A 178 -7.85 -1.22 -2.31
C LEU A 178 -7.73 -2.64 -1.77
N ALA A 179 -6.95 -3.48 -2.45
CA ALA A 179 -6.47 -4.73 -1.89
C ALA A 179 -5.15 -4.49 -1.15
N PHE A 180 -5.07 -4.98 0.08
CA PHE A 180 -3.84 -5.06 0.87
C PHE A 180 -3.53 -6.54 1.04
N VAL A 181 -2.47 -7.01 0.41
CA VAL A 181 -2.14 -8.45 0.42
C VAL A 181 -0.65 -8.66 0.69
N GLU A 182 -0.36 -9.36 1.78
CA GLU A 182 1.00 -9.79 2.17
C GLU A 182 0.98 -11.29 2.50
N GLY A 183 2.13 -11.89 2.82
CA GLY A 183 2.25 -13.33 3.06
C GLY A 183 1.27 -13.96 4.06
N TRP A 184 0.78 -13.21 5.06
CA TRP A 184 -0.13 -13.68 6.11
C TRP A 184 -1.52 -13.03 6.09
N SER A 185 -1.73 -11.96 5.33
CA SER A 185 -2.97 -11.20 5.32
C SER A 185 -3.47 -10.94 3.91
N ASN A 186 -4.78 -10.99 3.74
CA ASN A 186 -5.47 -10.66 2.51
C ASN A 186 -6.73 -9.87 2.87
N ARG A 187 -6.75 -8.59 2.51
CA ARG A 187 -7.81 -7.65 2.90
C ARG A 187 -8.22 -6.84 1.68
N LEU A 188 -9.51 -6.53 1.62
CA LEU A 188 -10.09 -5.64 0.63
C LEU A 188 -10.84 -4.51 1.33
N PHE A 189 -10.74 -3.30 0.79
CA PHE A 189 -11.43 -2.12 1.29
C PHE A 189 -12.14 -1.40 0.13
N SER A 190 -13.31 -0.83 0.39
CA SER A 190 -13.85 0.24 -0.47
C SER A 190 -13.24 1.57 -0.07
N ALA A 191 -13.25 2.51 -1.02
CA ALA A 191 -12.86 3.89 -0.81
C ALA A 191 -13.75 4.67 0.18
N GLU A 192 -14.85 4.09 0.67
CA GLU A 192 -15.71 4.72 1.67
C GLU A 192 -14.96 4.95 2.98
N GLY A 193 -14.71 6.22 3.32
CA GLY A 193 -13.94 6.62 4.50
C GLY A 193 -12.43 6.49 4.34
N ALA A 194 -11.94 6.29 3.11
CA ALA A 194 -10.52 6.24 2.82
C ALA A 194 -9.87 7.63 2.85
N GLY A 195 -8.57 7.65 3.12
CA GLY A 195 -7.75 8.85 3.13
C GLY A 195 -6.29 8.53 3.50
N PRO A 196 -5.44 9.54 3.68
CA PRO A 196 -3.99 9.32 3.89
C PRO A 196 -3.64 8.40 5.06
N ALA A 197 -4.48 8.32 6.09
CA ALA A 197 -4.30 7.47 7.27
C ALA A 197 -5.40 6.40 7.44
N SER A 198 -6.21 6.15 6.40
CA SER A 198 -7.36 5.24 6.48
C SER A 198 -7.51 4.45 5.20
N TYR A 199 -7.49 3.11 5.31
CA TYR A 199 -7.69 2.21 4.17
C TYR A 199 -9.11 2.27 3.58
N GLY A 200 -10.07 2.84 4.31
CA GLY A 200 -11.49 2.81 3.97
C GLY A 200 -12.25 1.67 4.65
N THR A 201 -13.38 1.27 4.07
CA THR A 201 -14.32 0.33 4.70
C THR A 201 -14.02 -1.10 4.28
N ASN A 202 -13.85 -2.01 5.24
CA ASN A 202 -13.47 -3.40 4.97
C ASN A 202 -14.58 -4.17 4.23
N ILE A 203 -14.19 -4.96 3.22
CA ILE A 203 -15.07 -5.81 2.41
C ILE A 203 -14.70 -7.28 2.63
N ASN A 204 -15.73 -8.13 2.68
CA ASN A 204 -15.58 -9.58 2.69
C ASN A 204 -16.49 -10.23 1.63
N PRO A 205 -16.00 -11.27 0.92
CA PRO A 205 -14.63 -11.77 0.94
C PRO A 205 -13.63 -10.80 0.26
N ALA A 206 -12.34 -10.96 0.59
CA ALA A 206 -11.24 -10.31 -0.15
C ALA A 206 -10.95 -11.07 -1.47
N ALA A 207 -9.79 -10.83 -2.10
CA ALA A 207 -9.42 -11.53 -3.33
C ALA A 207 -9.21 -13.03 -3.10
N GLU A 208 -9.54 -13.87 -4.08
CA GLU A 208 -9.11 -15.27 -4.08
C GLU A 208 -7.68 -15.34 -4.62
N LEU A 209 -6.78 -16.02 -3.90
CA LEU A 209 -5.35 -16.06 -4.22
C LEU A 209 -4.94 -17.41 -4.80
N SER A 210 -4.07 -17.38 -5.80
CA SER A 210 -3.29 -18.55 -6.22
C SER A 210 -1.92 -18.12 -6.73
N VAL A 211 -0.96 -19.05 -6.72
CA VAL A 211 0.44 -18.79 -7.09
C VAL A 211 0.91 -19.85 -8.07
N GLU A 212 1.59 -19.44 -9.13
CA GLU A 212 2.18 -20.31 -10.14
C GLU A 212 3.58 -19.77 -10.50
N GLY A 213 4.64 -20.46 -10.05
CA GLY A 213 6.01 -19.96 -10.22
C GLY A 213 6.21 -18.63 -9.49
N GLU A 214 6.62 -17.61 -10.23
CA GLU A 214 6.82 -16.23 -9.80
C GLU A 214 5.55 -15.36 -9.97
N THR A 215 4.47 -15.94 -10.51
CA THR A 215 3.22 -15.22 -10.76
C THR A 215 2.22 -15.43 -9.63
N ILE A 216 1.68 -14.32 -9.12
CA ILE A 216 0.65 -14.27 -8.09
C ILE A 216 -0.65 -13.80 -8.74
N ARG A 217 -1.73 -14.55 -8.51
CA ARG A 217 -3.06 -14.28 -9.06
C ARG A 217 -4.00 -13.80 -7.97
N PHE A 218 -4.69 -12.71 -8.25
CA PHE A 218 -5.71 -12.09 -7.40
C PHE A 218 -7.03 -12.04 -8.16
N LEU A 219 -7.98 -12.90 -7.79
CA LEU A 219 -9.32 -12.88 -8.37
C LEU A 219 -10.26 -12.06 -7.48
N PHE A 220 -10.73 -10.94 -8.01
CA PHE A 220 -11.76 -10.10 -7.40
C PHE A 220 -13.12 -10.46 -7.99
N THR A 221 -14.02 -10.97 -7.15
CA THR A 221 -15.37 -11.33 -7.58
C THR A 221 -16.24 -10.09 -7.76
N ALA A 222 -17.21 -10.17 -8.66
CA ALA A 222 -18.17 -9.10 -8.88
C ALA A 222 -18.86 -8.68 -7.57
N ASN A 223 -19.20 -9.63 -6.69
CA ASN A 223 -19.81 -9.33 -5.40
C ASN A 223 -18.90 -8.46 -4.51
N ALA A 224 -17.61 -8.80 -4.44
CA ALA A 224 -16.64 -8.01 -3.68
C ALA A 224 -16.46 -6.58 -4.24
N LEU A 225 -16.67 -6.39 -5.54
CA LEU A 225 -16.54 -5.10 -6.23
C LEU A 225 -17.87 -4.35 -6.41
N GLY A 226 -18.91 -4.67 -5.63
CA GLY A 226 -20.19 -3.94 -5.70
C GLY A 226 -21.12 -4.36 -6.85
N ASN A 227 -20.87 -5.51 -7.45
CA ASN A 227 -21.60 -6.12 -8.58
C ASN A 227 -21.65 -5.26 -9.84
N PRO A 228 -20.50 -4.77 -10.36
CA PRO A 228 -20.49 -4.00 -11.59
C PRO A 228 -20.97 -4.88 -12.75
N PRO A 229 -21.67 -4.31 -13.74
CA PRO A 229 -22.14 -5.09 -14.88
C PRO A 229 -20.98 -5.53 -15.80
N THR A 230 -19.88 -4.77 -15.80
CA THR A 230 -18.66 -5.02 -16.59
C THR A 230 -17.45 -4.39 -15.90
N MET A 231 -16.27 -4.94 -16.16
CA MET A 231 -14.96 -4.38 -15.80
C MET A 231 -14.22 -3.82 -17.03
N GLU A 232 -14.89 -3.73 -18.19
CA GLU A 232 -14.35 -3.03 -19.36
C GLU A 232 -14.12 -1.54 -19.05
N GLY A 233 -12.91 -1.07 -19.27
CA GLY A 233 -12.47 0.28 -18.90
C GLY A 233 -11.84 0.38 -17.51
N ALA A 234 -11.71 -0.73 -16.77
CA ALA A 234 -11.08 -0.71 -15.45
C ALA A 234 -9.62 -0.26 -15.54
N ARG A 235 -9.18 0.45 -14.51
CA ARG A 235 -7.79 0.88 -14.36
C ARG A 235 -7.25 0.32 -13.05
N VAL A 236 -6.04 -0.19 -13.06
CA VAL A 236 -5.39 -0.80 -11.89
C VAL A 236 -4.02 -0.19 -11.70
N TYR A 237 -3.70 0.14 -10.46
CA TYR A 237 -2.36 0.53 -10.04
C TYR A 237 -1.90 -0.40 -8.92
N ILE A 238 -0.69 -0.91 -9.05
CA ILE A 238 -0.09 -1.86 -8.12
C ILE A 238 1.19 -1.24 -7.61
N ALA A 239 1.35 -1.19 -6.29
CA ALA A 239 2.61 -0.80 -5.66
C ALA A 239 3.08 -1.92 -4.72
N THR A 240 4.39 -2.11 -4.64
CA THR A 240 5.03 -3.04 -3.71
C THR A 240 5.69 -2.29 -2.55
N TRP A 241 5.60 -2.90 -1.38
CA TRP A 241 6.42 -2.59 -0.20
C TRP A 241 6.65 -3.85 0.62
N ASP A 242 7.15 -3.77 1.84
CA ASP A 242 7.17 -4.92 2.77
C ASP A 242 6.44 -4.64 4.10
N TRP A 243 5.82 -5.69 4.64
CA TRP A 243 5.08 -5.65 5.90
C TRP A 243 5.86 -6.29 7.05
N ASN A 244 6.10 -5.53 8.12
CA ASN A 244 6.68 -6.05 9.34
C ASN A 244 5.58 -6.65 10.22
N GLY A 245 5.25 -7.92 9.94
CA GLY A 245 4.21 -8.68 10.64
C GLY A 245 4.27 -8.62 12.17
N PRO A 246 5.44 -8.84 12.82
CA PRO A 246 5.58 -8.75 14.28
C PRO A 246 5.11 -7.42 14.90
N ASP A 247 5.36 -6.30 14.22
CA ASP A 247 5.01 -4.96 14.71
C ASP A 247 3.71 -4.43 14.10
N ALA A 248 3.07 -5.21 13.22
CA ALA A 248 1.90 -4.83 12.44
C ALA A 248 2.04 -3.44 11.80
N SER A 249 3.21 -3.20 11.19
CA SER A 249 3.59 -1.94 10.58
C SER A 249 4.25 -2.14 9.23
N TYR A 250 4.27 -1.09 8.41
CA TYR A 250 5.15 -1.04 7.24
C TYR A 250 6.60 -1.14 7.70
N ARG A 251 7.42 -1.90 6.96
CA ARG A 251 8.86 -1.88 7.20
C ARG A 251 9.38 -0.46 6.95
N SER A 252 10.13 0.08 7.90
CA SER A 252 10.57 1.48 7.88
C SER A 252 11.53 1.78 6.74
N LEU A 253 11.50 3.04 6.28
CA LEU A 253 12.44 3.63 5.33
C LEU A 253 13.26 4.73 6.03
N PHE A 254 14.58 4.58 6.00
CA PHE A 254 15.55 5.53 6.57
C PHE A 254 16.60 5.96 5.53
N PRO A 255 17.37 7.04 5.76
CA PRO A 255 18.36 7.50 4.80
C PRO A 255 19.40 6.43 4.46
N VAL A 256 19.72 5.58 5.44
CA VAL A 256 20.64 4.43 5.30
C VAL A 256 19.90 3.16 5.68
N ALA A 257 20.03 2.11 4.86
CA ALA A 257 19.45 0.81 5.15
C ALA A 257 20.02 0.21 6.44
N GLY A 258 19.15 -0.46 7.20
CA GLY A 258 19.53 -1.23 8.37
C GLY A 258 19.39 -2.73 8.09
N GLN A 259 19.62 -3.58 9.10
CA GLN A 259 19.42 -5.03 8.96
C GLN A 259 17.97 -5.36 8.52
N TRP A 260 17.00 -4.60 9.02
CA TRP A 260 15.57 -4.87 8.85
C TRP A 260 14.76 -3.68 8.34
N SER A 261 15.42 -2.67 7.78
CA SER A 261 14.80 -1.43 7.29
C SER A 261 15.39 -1.02 5.95
N PHE A 262 14.55 -0.49 5.08
CA PHE A 262 14.96 0.05 3.79
C PHE A 262 15.81 1.31 3.96
N GLY A 263 16.63 1.58 2.95
CA GLY A 263 17.52 2.74 2.87
C GLY A 263 17.15 3.68 1.72
N GLY A 264 17.84 4.83 1.63
CA GLY A 264 17.76 5.72 0.47
C GLY A 264 16.63 6.75 0.48
N GLY A 265 15.80 6.77 1.52
CA GLY A 265 14.73 7.75 1.69
C GLY A 265 14.46 8.09 3.13
N ASP A 266 13.41 8.85 3.45
CA ASP A 266 13.06 9.17 4.83
C ASP A 266 11.54 9.21 5.00
N GLN A 267 10.99 8.15 5.61
CA GLN A 267 9.56 8.05 5.86
C GLN A 267 9.03 9.24 6.68
N ALA A 268 9.83 9.78 7.62
CA ALA A 268 9.43 10.92 8.44
C ALA A 268 9.40 12.22 7.63
N ALA A 269 10.22 12.32 6.59
CA ALA A 269 10.17 13.38 5.58
C ALA A 269 9.22 13.06 4.42
N GLY A 270 8.21 12.21 4.65
CA GLY A 270 7.12 11.98 3.71
C GLY A 270 7.51 11.21 2.44
N TYR A 271 8.64 10.50 2.42
CA TYR A 271 8.96 9.63 1.28
C TYR A 271 7.90 8.52 1.13
N PRO A 272 7.48 8.21 -0.12
CA PRO A 272 6.53 7.14 -0.38
C PRO A 272 7.09 5.79 0.04
N LEU A 273 6.23 4.96 0.62
CA LEU A 273 6.52 3.55 0.89
C LEU A 273 6.09 2.72 -0.32
N ILE A 274 6.74 2.99 -1.45
CA ILE A 274 6.57 2.33 -2.74
C ILE A 274 7.99 1.96 -3.18
N PHE A 275 8.27 0.67 -3.35
CA PHE A 275 9.57 0.17 -3.75
C PHE A 275 9.61 -0.05 -5.26
N ASP A 276 8.49 -0.54 -5.79
CA ASP A 276 8.20 -0.66 -7.20
C ASP A 276 6.70 -0.46 -7.47
N ASP A 277 6.32 -0.14 -8.70
CA ASP A 277 4.95 0.08 -9.11
C ASP A 277 4.67 -0.09 -10.60
N ILE A 278 3.48 -0.61 -10.90
CA ILE A 278 2.99 -0.75 -12.28
C ILE A 278 1.54 -0.29 -12.41
N ALA A 279 1.24 0.34 -13.54
CA ALA A 279 -0.10 0.80 -13.91
C ALA A 279 -0.61 0.05 -15.15
N ILE A 280 -1.87 -0.37 -15.09
CA ILE A 280 -2.54 -1.10 -16.17
C ILE A 280 -3.86 -0.40 -16.49
N ASN A 281 -3.98 0.10 -17.71
CA ASN A 281 -5.20 0.69 -18.24
C ASN A 281 -5.85 -0.28 -19.22
N TRP A 282 -7.16 -0.50 -19.09
CA TRP A 282 -7.88 -1.31 -20.08
C TRP A 282 -7.85 -0.71 -21.48
N GLU A 283 -8.05 0.61 -21.60
CA GLU A 283 -7.91 1.30 -22.89
C GLU A 283 -6.45 1.76 -23.07
N PRO A 284 -5.72 1.28 -24.10
CA PRO A 284 -4.32 1.64 -24.33
C PRO A 284 -4.08 3.14 -24.61
N ASP A 285 -5.12 3.87 -25.00
CA ASP A 285 -5.10 5.32 -25.26
C ASP A 285 -5.60 6.17 -24.08
N GLY A 286 -5.94 5.53 -22.95
CA GLY A 286 -6.27 6.21 -21.70
C GLY A 286 -5.11 7.05 -21.18
N ALA A 287 -5.43 8.10 -20.39
CA ALA A 287 -4.41 8.87 -19.70
C ALA A 287 -3.54 7.94 -18.84
N ALA A 288 -2.22 8.14 -18.88
CA ALA A 288 -1.31 7.40 -18.01
C ALA A 288 -1.73 7.64 -16.55
N ILE A 289 -1.81 6.56 -15.76
CA ILE A 289 -1.94 6.69 -14.31
C ILE A 289 -0.63 7.30 -13.84
N GLN A 290 -0.70 8.44 -13.16
CA GLN A 290 0.47 9.13 -12.66
C GLN A 290 0.29 9.36 -11.16
N LEU A 291 1.29 9.02 -10.38
CA LEU A 291 1.42 9.59 -9.04
C LEU A 291 1.57 11.11 -9.17
N ASP A 292 1.14 11.87 -8.18
CA ASP A 292 1.42 13.30 -8.17
C ASP A 292 2.92 13.59 -8.24
N GLU A 293 3.31 14.42 -9.22
CA GLU A 293 4.63 15.08 -9.23
C GLU A 293 4.81 15.90 -7.93
N GLY A 294 3.73 16.20 -7.20
CA GLY A 294 3.68 16.74 -5.85
C GLY A 294 3.84 15.72 -4.70
N ILE A 295 3.90 14.41 -4.93
CA ILE A 295 4.37 13.43 -3.91
C ILE A 295 5.88 13.38 -3.87
N VAL A 296 6.49 13.87 -4.95
CA VAL A 296 7.82 14.45 -5.01
C VAL A 296 7.90 15.74 -4.16
N ALA A 297 6.84 16.27 -3.53
CA ALA A 297 6.85 17.57 -2.83
C ALA A 297 7.31 17.57 -1.36
N GLU A 298 7.98 16.53 -0.88
CA GLU A 298 9.05 16.71 0.12
C GLU A 298 10.45 16.70 -0.52
N THR A 299 10.59 16.36 -1.80
CA THR A 299 11.90 16.29 -2.50
C THR A 299 12.32 17.57 -3.21
N SER A 300 11.44 18.58 -3.33
CA SER A 300 11.87 19.91 -3.79
C SER A 300 12.70 20.64 -2.72
N LYS A 301 12.66 20.15 -1.48
CA LYS A 301 13.43 20.66 -0.37
C LYS A 301 14.84 20.09 -0.46
N PRO A 302 15.86 20.91 -0.75
CA PRO A 302 17.23 20.43 -0.81
C PRO A 302 17.65 19.87 0.56
N ASP A 303 18.55 18.90 0.54
CA ASP A 303 19.27 18.52 1.74
C ASP A 303 20.15 19.68 2.20
N HIS A 304 19.97 20.07 3.45
CA HIS A 304 20.81 21.04 4.11
C HIS A 304 21.78 20.31 5.02
N PRO A 305 23.10 20.37 4.76
CA PRO A 305 24.08 19.79 5.65
C PRO A 305 24.03 20.56 6.98
N ILE A 306 23.73 19.84 8.05
CA ILE A 306 23.77 20.36 9.41
C ILE A 306 25.01 19.83 10.10
N THR A 307 25.93 20.73 10.42
CA THR A 307 27.14 20.42 11.17
C THR A 307 26.89 20.65 12.66
N PHE A 308 26.85 19.58 13.43
CA PHE A 308 26.82 19.66 14.90
C PHE A 308 28.24 19.77 15.43
N VAL A 309 28.50 20.79 16.24
CA VAL A 309 29.77 20.99 16.95
C VAL A 309 29.48 20.91 18.44
N VAL A 310 29.98 19.88 19.09
CA VAL A 310 29.70 19.58 20.49
C VAL A 310 30.92 19.88 21.35
N SER A 311 30.76 20.76 22.34
CA SER A 311 31.67 20.91 23.47
C SER A 311 31.17 20.11 24.67
N VAL A 312 32.09 19.46 25.36
CA VAL A 312 31.81 18.54 26.47
C VAL A 312 32.46 19.03 27.76
N PRO A 313 31.91 18.70 28.95
CA PRO A 313 32.47 19.11 30.24
C PRO A 313 33.76 18.35 30.55
N GLU A 314 34.62 18.92 31.43
CA GLU A 314 35.94 18.37 31.79
C GLU A 314 35.90 16.92 32.32
N ASN A 315 34.77 16.51 32.90
CA ASN A 315 34.56 15.16 33.43
C ASN A 315 34.17 14.12 32.35
N THR A 316 34.19 14.51 31.07
CA THR A 316 33.97 13.58 29.94
C THR A 316 35.23 12.73 29.71
N PRO A 317 35.12 11.39 29.67
CA PRO A 317 36.27 10.52 29.40
C PRO A 317 36.99 10.91 28.10
N ALA A 318 38.32 10.86 28.12
CA ALA A 318 39.15 11.30 26.99
C ALA A 318 38.96 10.44 25.72
N ASP A 319 38.53 9.20 25.89
CA ASP A 319 38.24 8.20 24.85
C ASP A 319 36.73 8.04 24.58
N ALA A 320 35.90 8.94 25.09
CA ALA A 320 34.45 8.88 24.86
C ALA A 320 34.13 9.05 23.37
N GLU A 321 33.38 8.11 22.83
CA GLU A 321 32.67 8.23 21.57
C GLU A 321 31.31 8.89 21.82
N LEU A 322 30.92 9.82 20.94
CA LEU A 322 29.62 10.47 21.00
C LEU A 322 28.78 10.08 19.79
N PHE A 323 27.47 10.02 20.00
CA PHE A 323 26.49 9.73 18.96
C PHE A 323 25.34 10.72 19.00
N LEU A 324 24.82 11.06 17.83
CA LEU A 324 23.59 11.83 17.68
C LEU A 324 22.42 10.83 17.60
N ALA A 325 21.54 10.84 18.60
CA ALA A 325 20.44 9.89 18.68
C ALA A 325 19.09 10.60 18.59
N GLY A 326 18.21 10.12 17.71
CA GLY A 326 16.88 10.67 17.47
C GLY A 326 16.01 9.71 16.67
N ALA A 327 14.87 10.19 16.17
CA ALA A 327 14.00 9.38 15.31
C ALA A 327 14.72 8.89 14.04
N PHE A 328 15.57 9.73 13.45
CA PHE A 328 16.39 9.43 12.26
C PHE A 328 17.43 8.32 12.47
N SER A 329 17.79 8.01 13.73
CA SER A 329 18.66 6.89 14.09
C SER A 329 17.88 5.71 14.69
N ASN A 330 16.56 5.66 14.49
CA ASN A 330 15.66 4.69 15.12
C ASN A 330 15.80 4.63 16.65
N GLN A 331 16.05 5.78 17.30
CA GLN A 331 16.32 5.86 18.74
C GLN A 331 17.51 4.99 19.20
N ALA A 332 18.40 4.59 18.28
CA ALA A 332 19.62 3.88 18.62
C ALA A 332 20.63 4.86 19.24
N PRO A 333 21.08 4.63 20.48
CA PRO A 333 21.98 5.55 21.18
C PRO A 333 23.45 5.37 20.80
N ASN A 334 23.76 4.54 19.81
CA ASN A 334 25.11 4.13 19.42
C ASN A 334 25.23 3.80 17.92
N ASP A 335 24.39 4.41 17.07
CA ASP A 335 24.41 4.17 15.63
C ASP A 335 25.67 4.78 15.00
N GLY A 336 26.50 3.93 14.38
CA GLY A 336 27.75 4.34 13.75
C GLY A 336 27.58 5.34 12.61
N ALA A 337 26.42 5.38 11.94
CA ALA A 337 26.12 6.39 10.92
C ALA A 337 26.05 7.82 11.48
N TYR A 338 25.82 7.93 12.80
CA TYR A 338 25.66 9.20 13.53
C TYR A 338 26.74 9.39 14.61
N ALA A 339 27.90 8.76 14.44
CA ALA A 339 29.05 8.88 15.33
C ALA A 339 29.85 10.17 15.06
N PHE A 340 30.17 10.92 16.12
CA PHE A 340 30.96 12.14 16.00
C PHE A 340 32.45 11.86 15.83
N SER A 341 33.12 12.72 15.06
CA SER A 341 34.58 12.76 14.97
C SER A 341 35.16 13.78 15.96
N ARG A 342 36.00 13.31 16.87
CA ARG A 342 36.72 14.17 17.83
C ARG A 342 37.81 14.99 17.13
N GLN A 343 37.81 16.29 17.39
CA GLN A 343 38.73 17.26 16.79
C GLN A 343 39.97 17.52 17.69
N PRO A 344 41.08 18.07 17.16
CA PRO A 344 42.29 18.36 17.92
C PRO A 344 42.10 19.36 19.07
N ASP A 345 41.11 20.24 18.97
CA ASP A 345 40.76 21.23 20.00
C ASP A 345 39.88 20.65 21.13
N GLY A 346 39.50 19.38 21.03
CA GLY A 346 38.69 18.67 22.02
C GLY A 346 37.18 18.72 21.76
N THR A 347 36.71 19.44 20.73
CA THR A 347 35.31 19.39 20.29
C THR A 347 35.00 18.12 19.50
N TYR A 348 33.72 17.82 19.31
CA TYR A 348 33.23 16.71 18.51
C TYR A 348 32.40 17.25 17.35
N THR A 349 32.64 16.77 16.13
CA THR A 349 31.95 17.24 14.93
C THR A 349 31.29 16.11 14.16
N LEU A 350 30.05 16.32 13.74
CA LEU A 350 29.30 15.44 12.84
C LEU A 350 28.54 16.32 11.84
N THR A 351 28.57 15.97 10.56
CA THR A 351 27.72 16.62 9.55
C THR A 351 26.75 15.59 8.99
N VAL A 352 25.46 15.89 9.11
CA VAL A 352 24.39 15.04 8.60
C VAL A 352 23.56 15.86 7.60
N PRO A 353 23.35 15.36 6.37
CA PRO A 353 22.36 15.96 5.48
C PRO A 353 20.97 15.67 6.03
N PHE A 354 20.20 16.72 6.28
CA PHE A 354 18.78 16.61 6.60
C PHE A 354 17.98 17.42 5.58
N ARG A 355 16.76 16.98 5.26
CA ARG A 355 15.89 17.74 4.38
C ARG A 355 15.51 19.09 4.99
N GLN A 356 15.32 20.08 4.11
CA GLN A 356 14.72 21.34 4.54
C GLN A 356 13.36 21.10 5.23
N ASP A 357 13.07 21.97 6.17
CA ASP A 357 11.93 22.01 7.08
C ASP A 357 11.75 20.76 7.96
N THR A 358 12.71 19.83 7.99
CA THR A 358 12.67 18.67 8.89
C THR A 358 12.80 19.13 10.36
N PRO A 359 11.82 18.80 11.23
CA PRO A 359 11.97 18.96 12.66
C PRO A 359 12.79 17.79 13.22
N LEU A 360 13.87 18.10 13.91
CA LEU A 360 14.72 17.16 14.61
C LEU A 360 14.40 17.20 16.10
N GLU A 361 14.16 16.03 16.68
CA GLU A 361 14.23 15.79 18.12
C GLU A 361 15.38 14.83 18.38
N TYR A 362 16.34 15.23 19.21
CA TYR A 362 17.56 14.47 19.40
C TYR A 362 18.22 14.67 20.77
N ARG A 363 19.15 13.78 21.08
CA ARG A 363 20.03 13.83 22.25
C ARG A 363 21.42 13.35 21.87
N ILE A 364 22.44 13.87 22.54
CA ILE A 364 23.81 13.36 22.46
C ILE A 364 24.02 12.26 23.50
N THR A 365 24.60 11.14 23.08
CA THR A 365 24.87 9.99 23.95
C THR A 365 26.33 9.57 23.90
N ARG A 366 26.76 8.83 24.93
CA ARG A 366 28.04 8.10 24.93
C ARG A 366 27.84 6.61 24.66
N GLY A 367 26.92 6.27 23.77
CA GLY A 367 26.61 4.89 23.39
C GLY A 367 25.42 4.25 24.12
N SER A 368 24.78 4.92 25.08
CA SER A 368 23.58 4.42 25.75
C SER A 368 22.69 5.55 26.29
N TRP A 369 21.44 5.25 26.62
CA TRP A 369 20.56 6.22 27.30
C TRP A 369 20.95 6.47 28.76
N ALA A 370 21.71 5.57 29.39
CA ALA A 370 22.20 5.75 30.76
C ALA A 370 23.27 6.85 30.83
N ASN A 371 24.05 7.02 29.76
CA ASN A 371 25.13 8.01 29.64
C ASN A 371 24.82 9.10 28.60
N ALA A 372 23.53 9.38 28.40
CA ALA A 372 23.06 10.50 27.60
C ALA A 372 23.33 11.84 28.28
N GLU A 373 23.40 12.89 27.48
CA GLU A 373 23.49 14.25 27.98
C GLU A 373 22.33 14.62 28.90
N ARG A 374 22.60 15.53 29.84
CA ARG A 374 21.62 16.07 30.76
C ARG A 374 21.17 17.45 30.28
N ILE A 375 20.05 17.49 29.57
CA ILE A 375 19.48 18.74 29.00
C ILE A 375 18.68 19.51 30.06
N ASP A 376 17.77 18.83 30.77
CA ASP A 376 17.01 19.41 31.88
C ASP A 376 17.24 18.55 33.14
N PRO A 377 17.76 19.13 34.24
CA PRO A 377 17.87 18.46 35.52
C PRO A 377 16.59 17.82 36.07
N ALA A 378 15.42 18.35 35.70
CA ALA A 378 14.11 17.91 36.16
C ALA A 378 13.42 16.90 35.22
N ASP A 379 13.89 16.77 33.97
CA ASP A 379 13.31 15.89 32.97
C ASP A 379 14.37 15.03 32.26
N ARG A 380 14.40 13.74 32.61
CA ARG A 380 15.31 12.74 32.03
C ARG A 380 15.01 12.43 30.56
N PHE A 381 13.83 12.80 30.08
CA PHE A 381 13.39 12.58 28.71
C PHE A 381 13.44 13.84 27.86
N ALA A 382 13.89 14.98 28.42
CA ALA A 382 14.09 16.20 27.66
C ALA A 382 14.96 15.93 26.42
N GLN A 383 14.54 16.47 25.28
CA GLN A 383 15.21 16.36 23.99
C GLN A 383 15.61 17.75 23.50
N ARG A 384 16.68 17.83 22.72
CA ARG A 384 16.98 19.02 21.93
C ARG A 384 16.09 19.03 20.71
N THR A 385 15.70 20.22 20.29
CA THR A 385 14.93 20.42 19.06
C THR A 385 15.70 21.31 18.09
N TYR A 386 15.56 21.04 16.80
CA TYR A 386 16.10 21.88 15.73
C TYR A 386 15.21 21.77 14.50
N THR A 387 14.96 22.85 13.79
CA THR A 387 14.27 22.82 12.50
C THR A 387 15.27 23.17 11.42
N VAL A 388 15.42 22.27 10.45
CA VAL A 388 16.38 22.42 9.35
C VAL A 388 15.82 23.41 8.35
N THR A 389 16.32 24.64 8.24
CA THR A 389 15.78 25.60 7.25
C THR A 389 16.77 25.92 6.13
N GLU A 390 18.06 25.84 6.43
CA GLU A 390 19.17 26.10 5.52
C GLU A 390 20.43 25.39 6.04
N PRO A 391 21.53 25.29 5.27
CA PRO A 391 22.77 24.69 5.76
C PRO A 391 23.27 25.48 6.96
N ALA A 392 23.57 24.79 8.06
CA ALA A 392 23.87 25.47 9.32
C ALA A 392 24.86 24.70 10.18
N THR A 393 25.49 25.43 11.10
CA THR A 393 26.26 24.87 12.20
C THR A 393 25.47 25.01 13.49
N VAL A 394 25.25 23.90 14.19
CA VAL A 394 24.58 23.84 15.48
C VAL A 394 25.65 23.61 16.55
N GLU A 395 25.96 24.66 17.32
CA GLU A 395 26.87 24.58 18.45
C GLU A 395 26.13 24.10 19.69
N LEU A 396 26.61 23.01 20.27
CA LEU A 396 26.01 22.37 21.44
C LEU A 396 27.02 22.35 22.58
N ASN A 397 26.64 22.94 23.70
CA ASN A 397 27.35 22.76 24.96
C ASN A 397 26.62 21.72 25.81
N ILE A 398 27.31 20.62 26.13
CA ILE A 398 26.81 19.62 27.08
C ILE A 398 27.21 20.07 28.48
N GLU A 399 26.23 20.27 29.36
CA GLU A 399 26.50 20.71 30.73
C GLU A 399 26.89 19.56 31.66
N GLY A 400 26.42 18.35 31.36
CA GLY A 400 26.68 17.16 32.17
C GLY A 400 26.08 15.89 31.56
N TRP A 401 26.39 14.76 32.17
CA TRP A 401 25.93 13.43 31.75
C TRP A 401 25.08 12.80 32.85
N TRP A 402 24.05 12.03 32.50
CA TRP A 402 23.15 11.45 33.51
C TRP A 402 23.82 10.46 34.48
N ASP A 403 24.85 9.75 34.04
CA ASP A 403 25.66 8.81 34.82
C ASP A 403 26.82 9.48 35.57
N ASN A 404 27.12 10.76 35.27
CA ASN A 404 28.18 11.54 35.91
C ASN A 404 27.79 13.03 35.96
N PRO A 405 26.83 13.40 36.84
CA PRO A 405 26.11 14.66 36.81
C PRO A 405 26.85 15.89 37.32
#